data_AF-A0A667ZW82-F1
#
_entry.id   AF-A0A667ZW82-F1
#
_cell.length_a   1.000
_cell.length_b   1.000
_cell.length_c   1.000
_cell.angle_alpha   90.00
_cell.angle_beta   90.00
_cell.angle_gamma   90.00
#
_symmetry.space_group_name_H-M   'P 1'
#
loop_
_entity.id
_entity.type
_entity.pdbx_description
1 polymer ?
#
loop_
_entity_poly.entity_id
_entity_poly.type
_entity_poly.pdbx_seq_one_letter_code
_entity_poly.pdbx_strand_id
1 'polypeptide(L)'
;RLPRSATEAEVLRSVQAVNQNPAVHGLIVQLPLDAAEPIDTQNVIDAIAPAKDVDGWAGPPREHNTQHTEHRTQHTTQHNTTQNTELTHDLPDFNISPSPSTKFTHLSSGKAELVRGEWLKEGALVIDCGINHVADETKPSGKRLVGDVHYASANQRAGYITPVPGGVGPMTVAMLMEVWTQTQHTRQRPAGNVLYNRKHKIKMAKRK
;
A
#
# COMPACT_ATOMS: atom_id res chain seq x y z
N ARG A 1 6.86 -19.16 -10.97
CA ARG A 1 5.39 -19.25 -10.76
C ARG A 1 5.09 -20.68 -10.33
N LEU A 2 4.45 -20.87 -9.18
CA LEU A 2 4.05 -22.19 -8.68
C LEU A 2 2.64 -22.55 -9.20
N PRO A 3 2.32 -23.84 -9.37
CA PRO A 3 0.96 -24.28 -9.71
C PRO A 3 0.00 -24.09 -8.52
N ARG A 4 -1.31 -24.02 -8.79
CA ARG A 4 -2.34 -23.94 -7.72
C ARG A 4 -2.33 -25.16 -6.81
N SER A 5 -1.85 -26.31 -7.29
CA SER A 5 -1.70 -27.54 -6.49
C SER A 5 -0.50 -27.50 -5.52
N ALA A 6 0.28 -26.42 -5.51
CA ALA A 6 1.43 -26.31 -4.63
C ALA A 6 1.01 -26.28 -3.16
N THR A 7 1.69 -27.06 -2.35
CA THR A 7 1.52 -27.13 -0.90
C THR A 7 2.26 -25.99 -0.21
N GLU A 8 1.87 -25.64 1.01
CA GLU A 8 2.60 -24.67 1.85
C GLU A 8 4.09 -25.01 1.98
N ALA A 9 4.41 -26.29 2.18
CA ALA A 9 5.79 -26.76 2.26
C ALA A 9 6.59 -26.48 0.97
N GLU A 10 5.97 -26.58 -0.21
CA GLU A 10 6.61 -26.24 -1.48
C GLU A 10 6.82 -24.74 -1.65
N VAL A 11 5.87 -23.93 -1.19
CA VAL A 11 6.01 -22.47 -1.16
C VAL A 11 7.16 -22.05 -0.24
N LEU A 12 7.20 -22.56 0.99
CA LEU A 12 8.25 -22.29 1.96
C LEU A 12 9.63 -22.73 1.46
N ARG A 13 9.73 -23.92 0.84
CA ARG A 13 10.98 -24.38 0.21
C ARG A 13 11.44 -23.43 -0.88
N SER A 14 10.52 -22.90 -1.69
CA SER A 14 10.84 -21.93 -2.73
C SER A 14 11.34 -20.62 -2.15
N VAL A 15 10.69 -20.12 -1.09
CA VAL A 15 11.13 -18.92 -0.34
C VAL A 15 12.53 -19.13 0.22
N GLN A 16 12.81 -20.26 0.87
CA GLN A 16 14.14 -20.59 1.40
C GLN A 16 15.20 -20.68 0.32
N ALA A 17 14.91 -21.32 -0.82
CA ALA A 17 15.83 -21.38 -1.95
C ALA A 17 16.18 -19.98 -2.47
N VAL A 18 15.20 -19.09 -2.56
CA VAL A 18 15.43 -17.69 -2.96
C VAL A 18 16.21 -16.93 -1.87
N ASN A 19 15.91 -17.14 -0.59
CA ASN A 19 16.64 -16.53 0.52
C ASN A 19 18.13 -16.87 0.49
N GLN A 20 18.47 -18.13 0.18
CA GLN A 20 19.85 -18.60 0.13
C GLN A 20 20.58 -18.23 -1.16
N ASN A 21 19.88 -17.86 -2.23
CA ASN A 21 20.50 -17.52 -3.51
C ASN A 21 21.15 -16.12 -3.47
N PRO A 22 22.49 -15.99 -3.51
CA PRO A 22 23.16 -14.70 -3.45
C PRO A 22 22.92 -13.82 -4.69
N ALA A 23 22.52 -14.40 -5.83
CA ALA A 23 22.18 -13.65 -7.05
C ALA A 23 20.80 -12.99 -6.99
N VAL A 24 19.95 -13.37 -6.04
CA VAL A 24 18.63 -12.76 -5.82
C VAL A 24 18.69 -11.83 -4.61
N HIS A 25 18.26 -10.60 -4.81
CA HIS A 25 18.49 -9.51 -3.86
C HIS A 25 17.23 -9.01 -3.18
N GLY A 26 16.08 -9.22 -3.82
CA GLY A 26 14.78 -8.98 -3.23
C GLY A 26 13.84 -10.12 -3.58
N LEU A 27 12.81 -10.28 -2.77
CA LEU A 27 11.76 -11.27 -2.92
C LEU A 27 10.43 -10.59 -2.60
N ILE A 28 9.46 -10.82 -3.48
CA ILE A 28 8.06 -10.44 -3.29
C ILE A 28 7.23 -11.70 -3.40
N VAL A 29 6.32 -11.90 -2.45
CA VAL A 29 5.28 -12.92 -2.53
C VAL A 29 3.98 -12.23 -2.89
N GLN A 30 3.52 -12.44 -4.13
CA GLN A 30 2.27 -11.83 -4.60
C GLN A 30 1.08 -12.38 -3.83
N LEU A 31 0.31 -11.48 -3.20
CA LEU A 31 -0.94 -11.81 -2.53
C LEU A 31 -2.18 -11.37 -3.33
N PRO A 32 -3.36 -11.96 -3.07
CA PRO A 32 -3.56 -13.16 -2.25
C PRO A 32 -2.96 -14.41 -2.90
N LEU A 33 -2.60 -15.42 -2.10
CA LEU A 33 -2.10 -16.69 -2.63
C LEU A 33 -3.22 -17.45 -3.33
N ASP A 34 -3.08 -17.70 -4.63
CA ASP A 34 -3.99 -18.54 -5.42
C ASP A 34 -3.55 -20.01 -5.34
N ALA A 35 -4.01 -20.71 -4.31
CA ALA A 35 -3.76 -22.13 -4.07
C ALA A 35 -5.07 -22.92 -4.00
N ALA A 36 -5.01 -24.22 -4.32
CA ALA A 36 -6.13 -25.14 -4.22
C ALA A 36 -6.49 -25.43 -2.75
N GLU A 37 -5.47 -25.53 -1.90
CA GLU A 37 -5.62 -25.70 -0.45
C GLU A 37 -5.23 -24.40 0.27
N PRO A 38 -5.82 -24.10 1.44
CA PRO A 38 -5.41 -22.96 2.25
C PRO A 38 -3.93 -23.03 2.63
N ILE A 39 -3.23 -21.90 2.50
CA ILE A 39 -1.82 -21.75 2.89
C ILE A 39 -1.75 -20.64 3.94
N ASP A 40 -0.99 -20.86 5.03
CA ASP A 40 -0.71 -19.82 6.00
C ASP A 40 0.16 -18.73 5.36
N THR A 41 -0.51 -17.68 4.91
CA THR A 41 0.11 -16.54 4.23
C THR A 41 1.11 -15.82 5.14
N GLN A 42 0.81 -15.74 6.45
CA GLN A 42 1.68 -15.05 7.37
C GLN A 42 2.97 -15.85 7.61
N ASN A 43 2.87 -17.18 7.72
CA ASN A 43 4.03 -18.05 7.81
C ASN A 43 4.95 -17.89 6.58
N VAL A 44 4.37 -17.81 5.38
CA VAL A 44 5.12 -17.57 4.13
C VAL A 44 5.82 -16.21 4.13
N ILE A 45 5.14 -15.14 4.56
CA ILE A 45 5.70 -13.78 4.64
C ILE A 45 6.83 -13.71 5.68
N ASP A 46 6.60 -14.25 6.88
CA ASP A 46 7.58 -14.24 7.98
C ASP A 46 8.84 -15.05 7.63
N ALA A 47 8.74 -16.00 6.68
CA ALA A 47 9.88 -16.77 6.20
C ALA A 47 10.79 -16.00 5.22
N ILE A 48 10.39 -14.83 4.74
CA ILE A 48 11.22 -13.99 3.84
C ILE A 48 12.38 -13.41 4.65
N ALA A 49 13.61 -13.55 4.15
CA ALA A 49 14.76 -12.97 4.82
C ALA A 49 14.64 -11.44 4.87
N PRO A 50 14.83 -10.75 6.02
CA PRO A 50 14.66 -9.30 6.12
C PRO A 50 15.51 -8.50 5.12
N ALA A 51 16.71 -8.99 4.81
CA ALA A 51 17.60 -8.36 3.82
C ALA A 51 17.15 -8.55 2.36
N LYS A 52 16.07 -9.26 2.11
CA LYS A 52 15.45 -9.48 0.79
C LYS A 52 13.96 -9.12 0.78
N ASP A 53 13.38 -8.74 1.91
CA ASP A 53 12.00 -8.28 1.96
C ASP A 53 11.93 -6.85 1.38
N VAL A 54 11.48 -6.76 0.14
CA VAL A 54 11.32 -5.47 -0.57
C VAL A 54 9.89 -4.93 -0.48
N ASP A 55 8.95 -5.72 0.04
CA ASP A 55 7.56 -5.30 0.28
C ASP A 55 7.40 -4.72 1.69
N GLY A 56 8.30 -5.11 2.61
CA GLY A 56 8.34 -4.63 3.98
C GLY A 56 7.22 -5.19 4.86
N TRP A 57 6.69 -6.36 4.50
CA TRP A 57 5.59 -7.01 5.19
C TRP A 57 6.05 -8.00 6.25
N ALA A 58 7.30 -8.47 6.19
CA ALA A 58 7.87 -9.27 7.26
C ALA A 58 8.04 -8.38 8.49
N GLY A 59 7.27 -8.67 9.54
CA GLY A 59 7.43 -8.01 10.83
C GLY A 59 8.81 -8.29 11.44
N PRO A 60 9.21 -7.58 12.51
CA PRO A 60 10.32 -8.04 13.33
C PRO A 60 10.05 -9.49 13.78
N PRO A 61 11.09 -10.32 13.99
CA PRO A 61 10.91 -11.68 14.50
C PRO A 61 9.98 -11.65 15.72
N ARG A 62 8.91 -12.44 15.69
CA ARG A 62 7.88 -12.44 16.74
C ARG A 62 8.48 -12.90 18.07
N GLU A 63 8.80 -11.96 18.94
CA GLU A 63 8.77 -12.24 20.38
C GLU A 63 7.29 -12.33 20.79
N HIS A 64 6.90 -13.43 21.42
CA HIS A 64 5.55 -13.62 21.92
C HIS A 64 5.18 -12.49 22.91
N ASN A 65 4.24 -11.60 22.57
CA ASN A 65 3.14 -11.25 23.48
C ASN A 65 2.00 -10.41 22.87
N THR A 66 0.79 -10.94 23.12
CA THR A 66 -0.53 -10.34 23.36
C THR A 66 -1.05 -9.16 22.53
N GLN A 67 -2.12 -9.44 21.79
CA GLN A 67 -3.05 -8.50 21.18
C GLN A 67 -3.76 -7.66 22.26
N HIS A 68 -3.73 -6.34 22.12
CA HIS A 68 -4.70 -5.44 22.72
C HIS A 68 -5.34 -4.61 21.60
N THR A 69 -6.62 -4.86 21.33
CA THR A 69 -7.47 -3.99 20.51
C THR A 69 -8.02 -2.87 21.38
N GLU A 70 -7.54 -1.64 21.18
CA GLU A 70 -8.17 -0.43 21.72
C GLU A 70 -8.35 0.60 20.61
N HIS A 71 -9.49 1.31 20.62
CA HIS A 71 -9.70 2.54 19.87
C HIS A 71 -8.64 3.56 20.31
N ARG A 72 -7.57 3.71 19.52
CA ARG A 72 -6.47 4.60 19.84
C ARG A 72 -6.43 5.75 18.85
N THR A 73 -6.67 6.97 19.34
CA THR A 73 -6.16 8.18 18.67
C THR A 73 -4.63 8.06 18.67
N GLN A 74 -4.05 7.66 17.54
CA GLN A 74 -2.61 7.51 17.42
C GLN A 74 -2.01 8.85 17.01
N HIS A 75 -1.19 9.42 17.91
CA HIS A 75 -0.23 10.46 17.52
C HIS A 75 0.97 9.76 16.88
N THR A 76 0.95 9.64 15.55
CA THR A 76 2.13 9.19 14.81
C THR A 76 3.00 10.42 14.53
N THR A 77 4.18 10.45 15.13
CA THR A 77 5.24 11.41 14.80
C THR A 77 6.20 10.74 13.83
N GLN A 78 6.03 11.00 12.53
CA GLN A 78 7.07 10.75 11.54
C GLN A 78 7.53 12.09 10.97
N HIS A 79 8.82 12.40 11.15
CA HIS A 79 9.49 13.63 10.69
C HIS A 79 8.75 14.95 11.04
N ASN A 80 8.94 15.46 12.26
CA ASN A 80 8.60 16.83 12.69
C ASN A 80 7.18 17.35 12.38
N THR A 81 6.22 16.46 12.10
CA THR A 81 4.82 16.85 11.89
C THR A 81 3.95 15.98 12.80
N THR A 82 3.38 16.58 13.84
CA THR A 82 2.32 15.93 14.62
C THR A 82 1.04 16.05 13.82
N GLN A 83 0.53 14.93 13.32
CA GLN A 83 -0.82 14.87 12.77
C GLN A 83 -1.70 14.02 13.67
N ASN A 84 -2.92 14.50 13.92
CA ASN A 84 -3.96 13.67 14.52
C ASN A 84 -4.46 12.73 13.44
N THR A 85 -4.25 11.43 13.63
CA THR A 85 -4.73 10.40 12.71
C THR A 85 -6.01 9.79 13.24
N GLU A 86 -7.01 9.70 12.38
CA GLU A 86 -8.27 9.02 12.63
C GLU A 86 -8.36 7.87 11.63
N LEU A 87 -8.54 6.65 12.13
CA LEU A 87 -8.65 5.44 11.31
C LEU A 87 -10.07 4.90 11.41
N THR A 88 -10.69 4.67 10.27
CA THR A 88 -12.04 4.11 10.16
C THR A 88 -11.97 2.80 9.39
N HIS A 89 -12.44 1.71 9.99
CA HIS A 89 -12.45 0.37 9.40
C HIS A 89 -13.86 -0.23 9.51
N ASP A 90 -14.25 -1.04 8.52
CA ASP A 90 -15.40 -1.96 8.54
C ASP A 90 -16.66 -1.49 9.29
N LEU A 91 -17.22 -0.36 8.87
CA LEU A 91 -18.51 0.09 9.38
C LEU A 91 -19.66 -0.55 8.56
N PRO A 92 -20.63 -1.22 9.23
CA PRO A 92 -21.81 -1.79 8.57
C PRO A 92 -22.80 -0.70 8.12
N ASP A 93 -22.66 0.51 8.63
CA ASP A 93 -23.49 1.66 8.28
C ASP A 93 -22.67 2.63 7.42
N PHE A 94 -23.25 3.03 6.28
CA PHE A 94 -22.69 3.88 5.23
C PHE A 94 -22.27 5.31 5.65
N ASN A 95 -22.08 5.59 6.93
CA ASN A 95 -21.70 6.92 7.43
C ASN A 95 -20.18 7.08 7.51
N ILE A 96 -19.49 6.91 6.38
CA ILE A 96 -18.04 7.14 6.25
C ILE A 96 -17.83 8.61 5.89
N SER A 97 -18.21 9.53 6.78
CA SER A 97 -17.83 10.93 6.63
C SER A 97 -16.52 11.15 7.38
N PRO A 98 -15.42 11.56 6.71
CA PRO A 98 -14.26 12.09 7.41
C PRO A 98 -14.69 13.22 8.35
N SER A 99 -14.03 13.34 9.50
CA SER A 99 -14.25 14.47 10.40
C SER A 99 -14.15 15.81 9.63
N PRO A 100 -15.01 16.81 9.91
CA PRO A 100 -14.94 18.14 9.28
C PRO A 100 -13.57 18.84 9.47
N SER A 101 -12.78 18.36 10.43
CA SER A 101 -11.43 18.84 10.69
C SER A 101 -10.38 18.32 9.68
N THR A 102 -10.63 17.18 9.04
CA THR A 102 -9.69 16.42 8.21
C THR A 102 -9.21 17.22 7.00
N LYS A 103 -7.90 17.50 6.95
CA LYS A 103 -7.23 18.22 5.84
C LYS A 103 -6.56 17.26 4.86
N PHE A 104 -6.33 16.02 5.29
CA PHE A 104 -5.62 14.97 4.57
C PHE A 104 -6.40 13.66 4.68
N THR A 105 -6.74 13.03 3.56
CA THR A 105 -7.51 11.77 3.54
C THR A 105 -6.79 10.74 2.70
N HIS A 106 -6.56 9.56 3.26
CA HIS A 106 -6.02 8.38 2.57
C HIS A 106 -7.11 7.30 2.53
N LEU A 107 -7.35 6.71 1.36
CA LEU A 107 -8.48 5.79 1.14
C LEU A 107 -8.01 4.50 0.48
N SER A 108 -8.33 3.38 1.12
CA SER A 108 -7.89 2.02 0.76
C SER A 108 -8.96 0.97 1.13
N SER A 109 -10.23 1.33 0.97
CA SER A 109 -11.41 0.51 1.27
C SER A 109 -11.71 -0.58 0.26
N GLY A 110 -11.23 -0.46 -0.99
CA GLY A 110 -11.51 -1.43 -2.06
C GLY A 110 -12.98 -1.47 -2.48
N LYS A 111 -13.69 -0.34 -2.34
CA LYS A 111 -15.12 -0.19 -2.68
C LYS A 111 -15.26 0.97 -3.65
N ALA A 112 -15.69 0.65 -4.88
CA ALA A 112 -15.80 1.62 -5.97
C ALA A 112 -16.63 2.86 -5.57
N GLU A 113 -16.03 4.05 -5.70
CA GLU A 113 -16.70 5.36 -5.58
C GLU A 113 -17.49 5.56 -4.28
N LEU A 114 -17.11 4.85 -3.21
CA LEU A 114 -17.73 4.90 -1.88
C LEU A 114 -17.70 6.32 -1.29
N VAL A 115 -16.54 6.98 -1.35
CA VAL A 115 -16.37 8.32 -0.78
C VAL A 115 -16.84 9.37 -1.77
N ARG A 116 -17.87 10.12 -1.38
CA ARG A 116 -18.45 11.19 -2.19
C ARG A 116 -17.78 12.53 -1.89
N GLY A 117 -17.78 13.44 -2.86
CA GLY A 117 -17.10 14.73 -2.73
C GLY A 117 -17.68 15.59 -1.61
N GLU A 118 -18.98 15.47 -1.35
CA GLU A 118 -19.74 16.18 -0.32
C GLU A 118 -19.26 15.85 1.11
N TRP A 119 -18.52 14.75 1.27
CA TRP A 119 -17.92 14.34 2.54
C TRP A 119 -16.52 14.93 2.74
N LEU A 120 -15.89 15.40 1.67
CA LEU A 120 -14.56 15.99 1.72
C LEU A 120 -14.61 17.44 2.16
N LYS A 121 -13.66 17.83 3.00
CA LYS A 121 -13.42 19.23 3.32
C LYS A 121 -12.94 20.00 2.09
N GLU A 122 -13.42 21.23 1.94
CA GLU A 122 -12.91 22.13 0.90
C GLU A 122 -11.40 22.34 1.05
N GLY A 123 -10.66 22.18 -0.06
CA GLY A 123 -9.21 22.28 -0.10
C GLY A 123 -8.45 21.05 0.43
N ALA A 124 -9.13 19.93 0.73
CA ALA A 124 -8.46 18.72 1.22
C ALA A 124 -7.45 18.14 0.23
N LEU A 125 -6.38 17.51 0.74
CA LEU A 125 -5.51 16.62 -0.02
C LEU A 125 -6.04 15.19 0.09
N VAL A 126 -6.37 14.59 -1.06
CA VAL A 126 -6.97 13.26 -1.16
C VAL A 126 -6.02 12.32 -1.87
N ILE A 127 -5.69 11.21 -1.22
CA ILE A 127 -4.94 10.09 -1.78
C ILE A 127 -5.87 8.88 -1.87
N ASP A 128 -6.23 8.54 -3.10
CA ASP A 128 -7.09 7.42 -3.47
C ASP A 128 -6.22 6.24 -3.94
N CYS A 129 -6.13 5.21 -3.11
CA CYS A 129 -5.43 3.96 -3.39
C CYS A 129 -6.36 2.87 -3.94
N GLY A 130 -7.66 3.17 -4.10
CA GLY A 130 -8.65 2.21 -4.57
C GLY A 130 -8.37 1.74 -6.00
N ILE A 131 -8.55 0.45 -6.24
CA ILE A 131 -8.40 -0.17 -7.57
C ILE A 131 -9.62 -1.07 -7.77
N ASN A 132 -10.68 -0.49 -8.34
CA ASN A 132 -11.96 -1.15 -8.51
C ASN A 132 -12.33 -1.19 -10.00
N HIS A 133 -12.81 -2.34 -10.48
CA HIS A 133 -13.30 -2.47 -11.85
C HIS A 133 -14.82 -2.36 -11.87
N VAL A 134 -15.33 -1.41 -12.66
CA VAL A 134 -16.77 -1.20 -12.88
C VAL A 134 -17.09 -1.47 -14.34
N ALA A 135 -18.24 -2.09 -14.62
CA ALA A 135 -18.69 -2.34 -15.98
C ALA A 135 -18.83 -1.01 -16.75
N ASP A 136 -18.30 -0.98 -17.97
CA ASP A 136 -18.35 0.17 -18.86
C ASP A 136 -18.22 -0.32 -20.32
N GLU A 137 -19.36 -0.39 -21.00
CA GLU A 137 -19.44 -0.85 -22.40
C GLU A 137 -18.72 0.09 -23.38
N THR A 138 -18.42 1.33 -22.97
CA THR A 138 -17.66 2.26 -23.81
C THR A 138 -16.17 1.93 -23.87
N LYS A 139 -15.68 1.05 -22.98
CA LYS A 139 -14.28 0.61 -22.95
C LYS A 139 -14.10 -0.70 -23.71
N PRO A 140 -12.98 -0.89 -24.44
CA PRO A 140 -12.68 -2.16 -25.11
C PRO A 140 -12.66 -3.39 -24.18
N SER A 141 -12.29 -3.18 -22.91
CA SER A 141 -12.29 -4.20 -21.85
C SER A 141 -13.68 -4.51 -21.27
N GLY A 142 -14.72 -3.77 -21.66
CA GLY A 142 -16.05 -3.79 -21.04
C GLY A 142 -16.07 -3.29 -19.59
N LYS A 143 -14.95 -2.73 -19.11
CA LYS A 143 -14.75 -2.30 -17.72
C LYS A 143 -13.86 -1.07 -17.66
N ARG A 144 -14.20 -0.12 -16.78
CA ARG A 144 -13.34 1.01 -16.40
C ARG A 144 -12.73 0.78 -15.01
N LEU A 145 -11.54 1.34 -14.80
CA LEU A 145 -10.90 1.36 -13.49
C LEU A 145 -11.28 2.64 -12.75
N VAL A 146 -11.69 2.49 -11.50
CA VAL A 146 -12.06 3.60 -10.59
C VAL A 146 -11.45 3.39 -9.22
N GLY A 147 -11.29 4.50 -8.50
CA GLY A 147 -10.83 4.49 -7.12
C GLY A 147 -11.96 4.27 -6.13
N ASP A 148 -11.64 4.50 -4.87
CA ASP A 148 -12.62 4.49 -3.77
C ASP A 148 -13.37 5.81 -3.68
N VAL A 149 -12.87 6.86 -4.34
CA VAL A 149 -13.48 8.18 -4.38
C VAL A 149 -14.26 8.37 -5.67
N HIS A 150 -15.47 8.92 -5.56
CA HIS A 150 -16.17 9.46 -6.71
C HIS A 150 -15.43 10.73 -7.21
N TYR A 151 -14.50 10.52 -8.14
CA TYR A 151 -13.53 11.52 -8.57
C TYR A 151 -14.17 12.82 -9.05
N ALA A 152 -15.28 12.73 -9.80
CA ALA A 152 -15.95 13.91 -10.36
C ALA A 152 -16.46 14.89 -9.30
N SER A 153 -17.11 14.39 -8.23
CA SER A 153 -17.56 15.24 -7.12
C SER A 153 -16.39 15.70 -6.25
N ALA A 154 -15.41 14.81 -6.01
CA ALA A 154 -14.28 15.11 -5.15
C ALA A 154 -13.35 16.17 -5.74
N ASN A 155 -13.14 16.16 -7.06
CA ASN A 155 -12.30 17.13 -7.76
C ASN A 155 -12.85 18.57 -7.71
N GLN A 156 -14.13 18.75 -7.38
CA GLN A 156 -14.71 20.09 -7.21
C GLN A 156 -14.34 20.75 -5.88
N ARG A 157 -14.11 19.93 -4.83
CA ARG A 157 -13.86 20.38 -3.45
C ARG A 157 -12.41 20.19 -3.00
N ALA A 158 -11.76 19.12 -3.42
CA ALA A 158 -10.40 18.82 -3.03
C ALA A 158 -9.44 19.91 -3.56
N GLY A 159 -8.45 20.27 -2.76
CA GLY A 159 -7.35 21.11 -3.21
C GLY A 159 -6.38 20.34 -4.11
N TYR A 160 -6.21 19.05 -3.81
CA TYR A 160 -5.40 18.09 -4.56
C TYR A 160 -6.03 16.70 -4.43
N ILE A 161 -6.04 15.94 -5.53
CA ILE A 161 -6.57 14.57 -5.56
C ILE A 161 -5.77 13.70 -6.52
N THR A 162 -5.48 12.46 -6.13
CA THR A 162 -4.86 11.47 -7.02
C THR A 162 -5.91 10.84 -7.95
N PRO A 163 -5.69 10.80 -9.28
CA PRO A 163 -6.61 10.12 -10.19
C PRO A 163 -6.47 8.60 -10.10
N VAL A 164 -7.54 7.90 -10.45
CA VAL A 164 -7.53 6.46 -10.69
C VAL A 164 -8.18 6.19 -12.05
N PRO A 165 -7.45 5.59 -13.02
CA PRO A 165 -6.03 5.19 -12.98
C PRO A 165 -5.05 6.37 -12.98
N GLY A 166 -3.76 6.10 -12.75
CA GLY A 166 -2.66 7.04 -13.01
C GLY A 166 -2.14 7.82 -11.79
N GLY A 167 -2.71 7.62 -10.61
CA GLY A 167 -2.25 8.20 -9.34
C GLY A 167 -1.32 7.27 -8.58
N VAL A 168 -1.86 6.56 -7.58
CA VAL A 168 -1.07 5.76 -6.63
C VAL A 168 -0.45 4.51 -7.27
N GLY A 169 -1.18 3.82 -8.15
CA GLY A 169 -0.71 2.55 -8.74
C GLY A 169 0.69 2.60 -9.39
N PRO A 170 0.97 3.54 -10.31
CA PRO A 170 2.32 3.70 -10.88
C PRO A 170 3.40 3.99 -9.83
N MET A 171 3.06 4.70 -8.75
CA MET A 171 4.00 4.98 -7.66
C MET A 171 4.34 3.72 -6.86
N THR A 172 3.41 2.76 -6.72
CA THR A 172 3.69 1.48 -6.05
C THR A 172 4.83 0.73 -6.75
N VAL A 173 4.80 0.62 -8.08
CA VAL A 173 5.86 -0.04 -8.86
C VAL A 173 7.17 0.76 -8.78
N ALA A 174 7.11 2.08 -8.87
CA ALA A 174 8.30 2.92 -8.77
C ALA A 174 8.98 2.80 -7.39
N MET A 175 8.19 2.84 -6.31
CA MET A 175 8.68 2.69 -4.94
C MET A 175 9.31 1.31 -4.72
N LEU A 176 8.71 0.26 -5.26
CA LEU A 176 9.29 -1.08 -5.20
C LEU A 176 10.68 -1.13 -5.87
N MET A 177 10.84 -0.50 -7.04
CA MET A 177 12.15 -0.42 -7.71
C MET A 177 13.16 0.42 -6.93
N GLU A 178 12.70 1.47 -6.26
CA GLU A 178 13.52 2.27 -5.36
C GLU A 178 14.02 1.45 -4.16
N VAL A 179 13.12 0.74 -3.45
CA VAL A 179 13.48 -0.15 -2.33
C VAL A 179 14.43 -1.23 -2.81
N TRP A 180 14.15 -1.86 -3.95
CA TRP A 180 15.04 -2.86 -4.54
C TRP A 180 16.45 -2.31 -4.78
N THR A 181 16.56 -1.13 -5.39
CA THR A 181 17.83 -0.47 -5.69
C THR A 181 18.58 -0.11 -4.41
N GLN A 182 17.88 0.34 -3.37
CA GLN A 182 18.47 0.60 -2.06
C GLN A 182 19.05 -0.67 -1.42
N THR A 183 18.33 -1.80 -1.48
CA THR A 183 18.80 -3.10 -0.98
C THR A 183 20.06 -3.59 -1.70
N GLN A 184 20.21 -3.30 -3.00
CA GLN A 184 21.47 -3.55 -3.72
C GLN A 184 22.61 -2.70 -3.18
N HIS A 185 22.39 -1.39 -3.06
CA HIS A 185 23.43 -0.46 -2.69
C HIS A 185 23.90 -0.66 -1.26
N THR A 186 23.02 -0.95 -0.30
CA THR A 186 23.41 -1.21 1.09
C THR A 186 24.28 -2.46 1.24
N ARG A 187 24.08 -3.48 0.40
CA ARG A 187 24.93 -4.68 0.36
C ARG A 187 26.29 -4.46 -0.30
N GLN A 188 26.36 -3.57 -1.30
CA GLN A 188 27.61 -3.29 -2.03
C GLN A 188 28.48 -2.23 -1.35
N ARG A 189 27.95 -1.48 -0.37
CA ARG A 189 28.71 -0.43 0.32
C ARG A 189 29.57 -1.03 1.44
N PRO A 190 30.89 -0.77 1.48
CA PRO A 190 31.69 -1.06 2.66
C PRO A 190 31.16 -0.25 3.84
N ALA A 191 31.25 -0.81 5.05
CA ALA A 191 30.77 -0.17 6.28
C ALA A 191 31.46 1.20 6.49
N GLY A 192 30.81 2.30 6.08
CA GLY A 192 31.37 3.64 6.16
C GLY A 192 30.37 4.75 5.80
N ASN A 193 30.00 5.52 6.84
CA ASN A 193 29.35 6.83 6.92
C ASN A 193 28.39 7.26 5.79
N VAL A 194 27.10 7.38 6.14
CA VAL A 194 26.00 7.79 5.25
C VAL A 194 25.66 9.27 5.44
N LEU A 195 25.80 10.07 4.38
CA LEU A 195 25.09 11.34 4.18
C LEU A 195 24.05 11.12 3.07
N TYR A 196 22.77 11.24 3.41
CA TYR A 196 21.64 11.04 2.49
C TYR A 196 21.26 12.36 1.82
N ASN A 197 21.33 12.43 0.48
CA ASN A 197 20.88 13.60 -0.28
C ASN A 197 19.54 13.29 -0.97
N ARG A 198 18.48 13.98 -0.56
CA ARG A 198 17.08 13.73 -0.91
C ARG A 198 16.61 14.74 -1.96
N LYS A 199 16.66 14.40 -3.25
CA LYS A 199 16.07 15.21 -4.33
C LYS A 199 15.24 14.37 -5.30
N HIS A 200 14.04 13.96 -4.88
CA HIS A 200 12.98 13.54 -5.80
C HIS A 200 11.71 14.33 -5.45
N LYS A 201 11.21 15.15 -6.39
CA LYS A 201 9.97 15.93 -6.24
C LYS A 201 8.84 15.19 -6.94
N ILE A 202 7.80 14.83 -6.19
CA ILE A 202 6.53 14.30 -6.72
C ILE A 202 5.77 15.44 -7.43
N LYS A 203 5.30 15.19 -8.66
CA LYS A 203 4.44 16.15 -9.38
C LYS A 203 3.02 16.07 -8.83
N MET A 204 2.62 17.06 -8.03
CA MET A 204 1.23 17.29 -7.67
C MET A 204 0.62 18.28 -8.66
N ALA A 205 -0.52 17.94 -9.28
CA ALA A 205 -1.25 18.86 -10.15
C ALA A 205 -1.98 19.90 -9.29
N LYS A 206 -1.72 21.19 -9.54
CA LYS A 206 -2.37 22.31 -8.85
C LYS A 206 -3.56 22.80 -9.68
N ARG A 207 -4.68 23.09 -9.02
CA ARG A 207 -5.87 23.71 -9.62
C ARG A 207 -5.47 25.03 -10.31
N LYS A 208 -5.84 25.18 -11.59
CA LYS A 208 -5.83 26.49 -12.29
C LYS A 208 -7.04 27.29 -11.84
#